data_AF-A0A5C6U313-F1
#
_entry.id   AF-A0A5C6U313-F1
#
_cell.length_a   1.000
_cell.length_b   1.000
_cell.length_c   1.000
_cell.angle_alpha   90.00
_cell.angle_beta   90.00
_cell.angle_gamma   90.00
#
_symmetry.space_group_name_H-M   'P 1'
#
loop_
_entity.id
_entity.type
_entity.pdbx_description
1 polymer ?
#
loop_
_entity_poly.entity_id
_entity_poly.type
_entity_poly.pdbx_seq_one_letter_code
_entity_poly.pdbx_strand_id
1 'polypeptide(L)'
;MPVLERALRAWPQARIVLTSTQPWAKGLPTVLEALGPSLASRVLGYTYEDLTTRLQRGPRRHPLSNQDYWRLNKSDIVRLHAQWLRPAAWLAVDDDTILWTTDESRHHLVAVDGCKGLLDPAAQDRLLTVLTGQFGLGGGTADSQA
;
A
#
# COMPACT_ATOMS: atom_id res chain seq x y z
N MET A 1 -1.28 -18.34 -7.97
CA MET A 1 -1.88 -17.19 -7.28
C MET A 1 -0.76 -16.35 -6.67
N PRO A 2 -0.65 -15.06 -7.02
CA PRO A 2 0.31 -14.13 -6.44
C PRO A 2 0.34 -14.16 -4.90
N VAL A 3 1.53 -13.94 -4.32
CA VAL A 3 1.74 -14.00 -2.86
C VAL A 3 0.85 -13.02 -2.10
N LEU A 4 0.76 -11.78 -2.58
CA LEU A 4 -0.09 -10.77 -1.96
C LEU A 4 -1.57 -11.17 -2.00
N GLU A 5 -2.05 -11.71 -3.12
CA GLU A 5 -3.43 -12.18 -3.23
C GLU A 5 -3.74 -13.28 -2.21
N ARG A 6 -2.81 -14.23 -2.04
CA ARG A 6 -2.93 -15.28 -1.02
C ARG A 6 -3.09 -14.72 0.39
N ALA A 7 -2.25 -13.76 0.76
CA ALA A 7 -2.24 -13.15 2.07
C ALA A 7 -3.56 -12.39 2.33
N LEU A 8 -4.03 -11.61 1.36
CA LEU A 8 -5.23 -10.78 1.51
C LEU A 8 -6.55 -11.55 1.51
N ARG A 9 -6.55 -12.88 1.29
CA ARG A 9 -7.78 -13.70 1.43
C ARG A 9 -8.37 -13.64 2.83
N ALA A 10 -7.54 -13.58 3.86
CA ALA A 10 -8.00 -13.52 5.24
C ALA A 10 -8.53 -12.11 5.63
N TRP A 11 -8.29 -11.09 4.80
CA TRP A 11 -8.77 -9.72 4.98
C TRP A 11 -9.44 -9.20 3.69
N PRO A 12 -10.64 -9.71 3.32
CA PRO A 12 -11.33 -9.32 2.08
C PRO A 12 -11.69 -7.82 1.99
N GLN A 13 -11.81 -7.15 3.15
CA GLN A 13 -12.03 -5.72 3.26
C GLN A 13 -10.77 -4.88 2.95
N ALA A 14 -9.58 -5.48 2.95
CA ALA A 14 -8.36 -4.76 2.62
C ALA A 14 -8.42 -4.21 1.19
N ARG A 15 -8.02 -2.95 1.05
CA ARG A 15 -7.96 -2.21 -0.21
C ARG A 15 -6.52 -1.80 -0.49
N ILE A 16 -6.20 -1.59 -1.77
CA ILE A 16 -4.85 -1.31 -2.24
C ILE A 16 -4.79 0.12 -2.77
N VAL A 17 -3.75 0.83 -2.38
CA VAL A 17 -3.35 2.09 -3.01
C VAL A 17 -1.96 1.86 -3.58
N LEU A 18 -1.74 2.28 -4.82
CA LEU A 18 -0.44 2.13 -5.47
C LEU A 18 0.42 3.37 -5.18
N THR A 19 1.57 3.18 -4.53
CA THR A 19 2.59 4.24 -4.32
C THR A 19 3.58 4.35 -5.50
N SER A 20 3.30 3.65 -6.60
CA SER A 20 4.20 3.48 -7.74
C SER A 20 4.13 4.66 -8.72
N THR A 21 5.24 4.94 -9.39
CA THR A 21 5.28 5.84 -10.56
C THR A 21 4.77 5.16 -11.84
N GLN A 22 4.55 3.84 -11.81
CA GLN A 22 4.12 3.06 -12.99
C GLN A 22 2.75 3.52 -13.54
N PRO A 23 1.70 3.78 -12.72
CA PRO A 23 0.43 4.29 -13.23
C PRO A 23 0.57 5.66 -13.92
N TRP A 24 1.51 6.50 -13.46
CA TRP A 24 1.83 7.76 -14.11
C TRP A 24 2.57 7.54 -15.45
N ALA A 25 3.55 6.64 -15.49
CA ALA A 25 4.38 6.41 -16.67
C ALA A 25 3.71 5.57 -17.77
N LYS A 26 2.88 4.59 -17.38
CA LYS A 26 2.28 3.58 -18.27
C LYS A 26 0.76 3.66 -18.35
N GLY A 27 0.12 4.44 -17.48
CA GLY A 27 -1.33 4.45 -17.32
C GLY A 27 -1.82 3.40 -16.32
N LEU A 28 -2.86 3.77 -15.54
CA LEU A 28 -3.48 2.88 -14.56
C LEU A 28 -4.00 1.56 -15.16
N PRO A 29 -4.69 1.53 -16.33
CA PRO A 29 -5.20 0.27 -16.89
C PRO A 29 -4.12 -0.79 -17.11
N THR A 30 -2.95 -0.41 -17.63
CA THR A 30 -1.82 -1.32 -17.87
C THR A 30 -1.26 -1.88 -16.56
N VAL A 31 -1.22 -1.07 -15.49
CA VAL A 31 -0.77 -1.55 -14.17
C VAL A 31 -1.79 -2.50 -13.55
N LEU A 32 -3.09 -2.22 -13.70
CA LEU A 32 -4.16 -3.09 -13.21
C LEU A 32 -4.17 -4.44 -13.95
N GLU A 33 -3.95 -4.44 -15.26
CA GLU A 33 -3.80 -5.67 -16.05
C GLU A 33 -2.65 -6.53 -15.53
N ALA A 34 -1.48 -5.93 -15.28
CA ALA A 34 -0.32 -6.62 -14.74
C ALA A 34 -0.52 -7.18 -13.31
N LEU A 35 -1.38 -6.55 -12.50
CA LEU A 35 -1.75 -7.04 -11.16
C LEU A 35 -2.69 -8.26 -11.19
N GLY A 36 -3.41 -8.44 -12.30
CA GLY A 36 -4.46 -9.45 -12.44
C GLY A 36 -5.78 -9.04 -11.79
N PRO A 37 -6.90 -9.64 -12.21
CA PRO A 37 -8.26 -9.16 -11.92
C PRO A 37 -8.60 -9.12 -10.42
N SER A 38 -8.12 -10.09 -9.65
CA SER A 38 -8.40 -10.19 -8.21
C SER A 38 -7.80 -9.03 -7.42
N LEU A 39 -6.52 -8.74 -7.62
CA LEU A 39 -5.85 -7.61 -6.96
C LEU A 39 -6.31 -6.27 -7.55
N ALA A 40 -6.49 -6.18 -8.87
CA ALA A 40 -6.98 -4.98 -9.53
C ALA A 40 -8.33 -4.52 -8.97
N SER A 41 -9.25 -5.44 -8.69
CA SER A 41 -10.56 -5.13 -8.09
C SER A 41 -10.48 -4.51 -6.69
N ARG A 42 -9.33 -4.61 -6.02
CA ARG A 42 -9.07 -4.05 -4.68
C ARG A 42 -8.38 -2.70 -4.72
N VAL A 43 -7.92 -2.23 -5.89
CA VAL A 43 -7.20 -0.96 -6.03
C VAL A 43 -8.19 0.21 -5.99
N LEU A 44 -7.97 1.16 -5.06
CA LEU A 44 -8.75 2.40 -4.96
C LEU A 44 -8.18 3.53 -5.84
N GLY A 45 -6.89 3.47 -6.13
CA GLY A 45 -6.17 4.52 -6.83
C GLY A 45 -4.66 4.44 -6.60
N TYR A 46 -3.99 5.54 -6.88
CA TYR A 46 -2.55 5.68 -6.72
C TYR A 46 -2.18 7.07 -6.20
N THR A 47 -1.13 7.13 -5.40
CA THR A 47 -0.82 8.31 -4.58
C THR A 47 -0.54 9.57 -5.40
N TYR A 48 0.02 9.43 -6.60
CA TYR A 48 0.29 10.58 -7.46
C TYR A 48 -1.00 11.32 -7.82
N GLU A 49 -2.00 10.63 -8.41
CA GLU A 49 -3.27 11.27 -8.76
C GLU A 49 -3.96 11.83 -7.52
N ASP A 50 -4.05 11.01 -6.46
CA ASP A 50 -4.74 11.42 -5.24
C ASP A 50 -4.13 12.68 -4.63
N LEU A 51 -2.80 12.77 -4.51
CA LEU A 51 -2.15 13.90 -3.85
C LEU A 51 -2.00 15.15 -4.73
N THR A 52 -1.95 14.99 -6.06
CA THR A 52 -1.77 16.10 -7.00
C THR A 52 -3.07 16.62 -7.62
N THR A 53 -4.18 15.89 -7.46
CA THR A 53 -5.48 16.30 -8.02
C THR A 53 -6.62 16.31 -7.01
N ARG A 54 -6.66 15.38 -6.04
CA ARG A 54 -7.84 15.17 -5.18
C ARG A 54 -7.67 15.74 -3.77
N LEU A 55 -6.49 15.59 -3.17
CA LEU A 55 -6.18 16.12 -1.86
C LEU A 55 -6.27 17.63 -1.90
N GLN A 56 -7.20 18.22 -1.16
CA GLN A 56 -7.25 19.67 -0.95
C GLN A 56 -6.58 20.01 0.40
N ARG A 57 -5.43 20.67 0.38
CA ARG A 57 -4.67 21.03 1.58
C ARG A 57 -4.43 22.54 1.71
N GLY A 58 -4.21 22.97 2.95
CA GLY A 58 -3.80 24.33 3.29
C GLY A 58 -4.95 25.34 3.26
N PRO A 59 -4.67 26.61 3.60
CA PRO A 59 -5.70 27.66 3.70
C PRO A 59 -6.50 27.86 2.40
N ARG A 60 -5.85 27.60 1.26
CA ARG A 60 -6.42 27.76 -0.08
C ARG A 60 -6.92 26.46 -0.72
N ARG A 61 -6.86 25.32 0.00
CA ARG A 61 -7.38 24.01 -0.45
C ARG A 61 -6.85 23.57 -1.82
N HIS A 62 -5.55 23.76 -2.07
CA HIS A 62 -4.92 23.30 -3.30
C HIS A 62 -4.27 21.92 -3.13
N PRO A 63 -4.29 21.09 -4.17
CA PRO A 63 -3.47 19.88 -4.20
C PRO A 63 -1.98 20.20 -4.30
N LEU A 64 -1.16 19.17 -4.09
CA LEU A 64 0.28 19.30 -4.29
C LEU A 64 0.56 19.63 -5.75
N SER A 65 1.50 20.54 -6.00
CA SER A 65 2.06 20.68 -7.32
C SER A 65 2.85 19.41 -7.69
N ASN A 66 2.99 19.13 -8.98
CA ASN A 66 3.84 18.03 -9.44
C ASN A 66 5.27 18.16 -8.88
N GLN A 67 5.81 19.38 -8.85
CA GLN A 67 7.15 19.64 -8.34
C GLN A 67 7.28 19.30 -6.84
N ASP A 68 6.27 19.63 -6.05
CA ASP A 68 6.29 19.32 -4.61
C ASP A 68 6.13 17.84 -4.36
N TYR A 69 5.30 17.13 -5.14
CA TYR A 69 5.19 15.67 -5.06
C TYR A 69 6.55 15.00 -5.27
N TRP A 70 7.29 15.39 -6.31
CA TRP A 70 8.60 14.81 -6.63
C TRP A 70 9.71 15.13 -5.63
N ARG A 71 9.50 16.10 -4.73
CA ARG A 71 10.43 16.40 -3.62
C ARG A 71 10.18 15.55 -2.38
N LEU A 72 9.06 14.84 -2.31
CA LEU A 72 8.72 13.99 -1.17
C LEU A 72 9.45 12.66 -1.26
N ASN A 73 9.85 12.13 -0.11
CA ASN A 73 10.29 10.75 0.00
C ASN A 73 9.07 9.82 -0.02
N LYS A 74 9.27 8.53 -0.31
CA LYS A 74 8.16 7.55 -0.34
C LYS A 74 7.41 7.47 0.99
N SER A 75 8.11 7.48 2.12
CA SER A 75 7.49 7.49 3.45
C SER A 75 6.61 8.72 3.68
N ASP A 76 7.02 9.90 3.19
CA ASP A 76 6.22 11.13 3.27
C ASP A 76 4.98 11.06 2.37
N ILE A 77 5.10 10.48 1.17
CA ILE A 77 3.96 10.24 0.27
C ILE A 77 2.93 9.35 0.95
N VAL A 78 3.35 8.22 1.53
CA VAL A 78 2.45 7.30 2.25
C VAL A 78 1.82 8.01 3.45
N ARG A 79 2.61 8.73 4.25
CA ARG A 79 2.11 9.43 5.43
C ARG A 79 1.07 10.49 5.09
N LEU A 80 1.31 11.30 4.05
CA LEU A 80 0.35 12.30 3.59
C LEU A 80 -0.94 11.65 3.07
N HIS A 81 -0.81 10.55 2.34
CA HIS A 81 -1.96 9.82 1.80
C HIS A 81 -2.78 9.16 2.91
N ALA A 82 -2.14 8.52 3.89
CA ALA A 82 -2.78 7.96 5.07
C ALA A 82 -3.47 9.05 5.91
N GLN A 83 -2.85 10.22 6.09
CA GLN A 83 -3.45 11.37 6.77
C GLN A 83 -4.70 11.90 6.03
N TRP A 84 -4.70 11.85 4.70
CA TRP A 84 -5.83 12.28 3.89
C TRP A 84 -6.98 11.28 3.90
N LEU A 85 -6.70 10.01 3.62
CA LEU A 85 -7.70 8.94 3.61
C LEU A 85 -8.25 8.61 5.01
N ARG A 86 -7.44 8.85 6.06
CA ARG A 86 -7.74 8.50 7.45
C ARG A 86 -8.26 7.07 7.61
N PRO A 87 -7.55 6.05 7.08
CA PRO A 87 -8.00 4.68 7.21
C PRO A 87 -7.96 4.24 8.69
N ALA A 88 -8.86 3.35 9.09
CA ALA A 88 -8.85 2.78 10.44
C ALA A 88 -7.59 1.95 10.72
N ALA A 89 -7.00 1.37 9.68
CA ALA A 89 -5.81 0.54 9.72
C ALA A 89 -5.08 0.63 8.37
N TRP A 90 -3.75 0.58 8.37
CA TRP A 90 -2.96 0.60 7.14
C TRP A 90 -1.59 -0.05 7.31
N LEU A 91 -1.03 -0.50 6.20
CA LEU A 91 0.37 -0.91 6.10
C LEU A 91 0.92 -0.52 4.73
N ALA A 92 2.25 -0.46 4.62
CA ALA A 92 2.97 -0.26 3.38
C ALA A 92 3.88 -1.46 3.10
N VAL A 93 3.94 -1.88 1.84
CA VAL A 93 4.96 -2.80 1.33
C VAL A 93 5.92 -1.95 0.50
N ASP A 94 7.17 -1.82 0.95
CA ASP A 94 8.15 -0.92 0.33
C ASP A 94 9.53 -1.56 0.35
N ASP A 95 10.26 -1.40 -0.74
CA ASP A 95 11.66 -1.81 -0.86
C ASP A 95 12.63 -0.72 -0.37
N ASP A 96 12.09 0.45 -0.05
CA ASP A 96 12.83 1.57 0.52
C ASP A 96 12.44 1.81 1.99
N THR A 97 13.44 1.71 2.87
CA THR A 97 13.26 1.90 4.32
C THR A 97 13.73 3.28 4.81
N ILE A 98 14.16 4.15 3.89
CA ILE A 98 14.64 5.50 4.20
C ILE A 98 13.51 6.35 4.81
N LEU A 99 13.82 7.00 5.93
CA LEU A 99 12.96 7.99 6.61
C LEU A 99 11.60 7.47 7.11
N TRP A 100 11.43 6.14 7.20
CA TRP A 100 10.38 5.55 8.03
C TRP A 100 10.77 5.71 9.50
N THR A 101 9.83 6.16 10.34
CA THR A 101 10.08 6.23 11.78
C THR A 101 10.14 4.83 12.40
N THR A 102 10.80 4.66 13.54
CA THR A 102 10.87 3.35 14.22
C THR A 102 9.49 2.76 14.51
N ASP A 103 8.52 3.60 14.86
CA ASP A 103 7.14 3.19 15.10
C ASP A 103 6.46 2.67 13.82
N GLU A 104 6.53 3.44 12.73
CA GLU A 104 6.00 3.03 11.44
C GLU A 104 6.71 1.77 10.92
N SER A 105 8.04 1.69 11.04
CA SER A 105 8.82 0.51 10.68
C SER A 105 8.35 -0.73 11.42
N ARG A 106 7.93 -0.60 12.68
CA ARG A 106 7.48 -1.71 13.52
C ARG A 106 6.01 -2.08 13.28
N HIS A 107 5.14 -1.11 13.05
CA HIS A 107 3.69 -1.34 13.06
C HIS A 107 3.02 -1.25 11.70
N HIS A 108 3.64 -0.60 10.71
CA HIS A 108 3.03 -0.29 9.42
C HIS A 108 3.86 -0.73 8.23
N LEU A 109 5.17 -0.92 8.38
CA LEU A 109 6.04 -1.25 7.25
C LEU A 109 6.33 -2.75 7.12
N VAL A 110 6.11 -3.25 5.92
CA VAL A 110 6.64 -4.51 5.40
C VAL A 110 7.79 -4.13 4.47
N ALA A 111 9.00 -4.05 5.03
CA ALA A 111 10.20 -3.81 4.26
C ALA A 111 10.50 -5.06 3.42
N VAL A 112 10.73 -4.87 2.12
CA VAL A 112 11.05 -5.97 1.20
C VAL A 112 12.37 -5.72 0.50
N ASP A 113 12.97 -6.78 -0.02
CA ASP A 113 14.12 -6.65 -0.91
C ASP A 113 13.65 -6.21 -2.30
N GLY A 114 14.34 -5.26 -2.94
CA GLY A 114 13.94 -4.72 -4.26
C GLY A 114 13.98 -5.73 -5.40
N CYS A 115 14.71 -6.85 -5.25
CA CYS A 115 14.77 -7.91 -6.26
C CYS A 115 13.77 -9.04 -5.95
N LYS A 116 13.66 -9.46 -4.69
CA LYS A 116 12.80 -10.58 -4.28
C LYS A 116 11.36 -10.16 -3.98
N GLY A 117 11.16 -8.95 -3.48
CA GLY A 117 9.87 -8.48 -3.00
C GLY A 117 9.23 -9.45 -2.00
N LEU A 118 7.95 -9.72 -2.18
CA LEU A 118 7.18 -10.68 -1.36
C LEU A 118 7.49 -12.16 -1.68
N LEU A 119 8.38 -12.48 -2.63
CA LEU A 119 8.83 -13.86 -2.82
C LEU A 119 9.75 -14.31 -1.67
N ASP A 120 10.34 -13.38 -0.93
CA ASP A 120 11.10 -13.68 0.28
C ASP A 120 10.18 -14.21 1.41
N PRO A 121 10.41 -15.41 1.97
CA PRO A 121 9.63 -15.93 3.08
C PRO A 121 9.60 -14.99 4.30
N ALA A 122 10.71 -14.31 4.60
CA ALA A 122 10.76 -13.37 5.73
C ALA A 122 9.84 -12.15 5.49
N ALA A 123 9.72 -11.70 4.24
CA ALA A 123 8.79 -10.64 3.87
C ALA A 123 7.33 -11.10 3.96
N GLN A 124 7.03 -12.38 3.68
CA GLN A 124 5.70 -12.95 3.85
C GLN A 124 5.30 -13.04 5.32
N ASP A 125 6.20 -13.52 6.17
CA ASP A 125 5.98 -13.57 7.63
C ASP A 125 5.78 -12.17 8.20
N ARG A 126 6.59 -11.21 7.73
CA ARG A 126 6.44 -9.80 8.10
C ARG A 126 5.09 -9.24 7.65
N LEU A 127 4.65 -9.52 6.42
CA LEU A 127 3.36 -9.11 5.90
C LEU A 127 2.22 -9.64 6.78
N LEU A 128 2.23 -10.92 7.13
CA LEU A 128 1.21 -11.52 8.00
C LEU A 128 1.22 -10.93 9.42
N THR A 129 2.41 -10.64 9.95
CA THR A 129 2.56 -9.99 11.26
C THR A 129 1.91 -8.61 11.27
N VAL A 130 2.20 -7.78 10.26
CA VAL A 130 1.66 -6.43 10.17
C VAL A 130 0.17 -6.44 9.85
N LEU A 131 -0.29 -7.33 8.95
CA LEU A 131 -1.71 -7.50 8.66
C LEU A 131 -2.49 -7.86 9.92
N THR A 132 -2.00 -8.82 10.70
CA THR A 132 -2.64 -9.20 11.98
C THR A 132 -2.63 -8.05 12.98
N GLY A 133 -1.52 -7.33 13.10
CA GLY A 133 -1.40 -6.19 14.03
C GLY A 133 -2.31 -5.01 13.68
N GLN A 134 -2.52 -4.75 12.38
CA GLN A 134 -3.30 -3.60 11.91
C GLN A 134 -4.79 -3.93 11.72
N PHE A 135 -5.10 -5.11 11.18
CA PHE A 135 -6.44 -5.49 10.78
C PHE A 135 -7.08 -6.57 11.66
N GLY A 136 -6.37 -7.02 12.71
CA GLY A 136 -6.80 -8.13 13.57
C GLY A 136 -6.61 -9.50 12.93
N LEU A 137 -7.02 -10.57 13.63
CA LEU A 137 -7.03 -11.93 13.10
C LEU A 137 -7.94 -11.97 11.87
N GLY A 138 -7.41 -12.39 10.72
CA GLY A 138 -8.17 -12.44 9.48
C GLY A 138 -9.39 -13.35 9.60
N GLY A 139 -10.57 -12.82 9.26
CA GLY A 139 -11.86 -13.50 9.37
C GLY A 139 -12.18 -14.45 8.21
N GLY A 140 -11.18 -14.85 7.43
CA GLY A 140 -11.33 -15.87 6.40
C GLY A 140 -11.48 -17.23 7.06
N THR A 141 -12.68 -17.79 6.96
CA THR A 141 -13.07 -19.12 7.46
C THR A 141 -11.90 -20.09 7.42
N ALA A 142 -11.49 -20.54 8.61
CA ALA A 142 -10.74 -21.78 8.74
C ALA A 142 -11.58 -22.86 8.05
N ASP A 143 -11.11 -23.38 6.92
CA ASP A 143 -11.58 -24.66 6.40
C ASP A 143 -11.25 -25.71 7.47
N SER A 144 -12.23 -25.91 8.35
CA SER A 144 -12.34 -27.09 9.18
C SER A 144 -13.15 -28.07 8.35
N GLN A 145 -12.46 -29.07 7.78
CA GLN A 145 -12.90 -30.45 7.53
C GLN A 145 -11.78 -31.12 6.71
N ALA A 146 -10.92 -31.95 7.30
CA ALA A 146 -11.18 -33.33 7.76
C ALA A 146 -11.58 -34.25 6.61
#